data_AF-A0A368EWF4-F1
#
_entry.id   AF-A0A368EWF4-F1
#
_cell.length_a   1.000
_cell.length_b   1.000
_cell.length_c   1.000
_cell.angle_alpha   90.00
_cell.angle_beta   90.00
_cell.angle_gamma   90.00
#
_symmetry.space_group_name_H-M   'P 1'
#
loop_
_entity.id
_entity.type
_entity.pdbx_description
1 polymer ?
#
loop_
_entity_poly.entity_id
_entity_poly.type
_entity_poly.pdbx_seq_one_letter_code
_entity_poly.pdbx_strand_id
1 'polypeptide(L)'
;MTGDESDVWLSSTQGPGGHDPIRSGYRTSFNLWCMCPELAFTDAFSECRSIILASGTLCPVETLKTELGLKFHSQVYSWKM
;
A
#
# COMPACT_ATOMS: atom_id res chain seq x y z
N MET A 1 -9.27 0.02 -34.78
CA MET A 1 -8.15 0.56 -33.99
C MET A 1 -8.60 1.87 -33.38
N THR A 2 -9.12 1.81 -32.15
CA THR A 2 -9.55 2.94 -31.32
C THR A 2 -9.64 2.33 -29.93
N GLY A 3 -8.70 2.47 -29.01
CA GLY A 3 -7.87 3.63 -28.71
C GLY A 3 -8.18 3.98 -27.26
N ASP A 4 -7.65 3.14 -26.37
CA ASP A 4 -7.39 3.32 -24.93
C ASP A 4 -8.28 4.36 -24.21
N GLU A 5 -9.28 3.88 -23.46
CA GLU A 5 -10.00 4.69 -22.47
C GLU A 5 -8.99 5.14 -21.42
N SER A 6 -8.65 6.42 -21.50
CA SER A 6 -7.67 7.08 -20.67
C SER A 6 -8.04 6.99 -19.20
N ASP A 7 -7.35 6.13 -18.44
CA ASP A 7 -7.16 6.30 -17.01
C ASP A 7 -6.30 7.54 -16.77
N VAL A 8 -6.91 8.72 -16.96
CA VAL A 8 -6.32 10.01 -16.61
C VAL A 8 -6.24 10.08 -15.09
N TRP A 9 -5.14 9.59 -14.55
CA TRP A 9 -4.74 9.91 -13.19
C TRP A 9 -4.59 11.42 -13.09
N LEU A 10 -5.50 12.07 -12.37
CA LEU A 10 -5.46 13.51 -12.10
C LEU A 10 -4.18 13.83 -11.33
N SER A 11 -3.18 14.31 -12.05
CA SER A 11 -1.93 14.78 -11.49
C SER A 11 -2.20 16.05 -10.67
N SER A 12 -1.95 16.01 -9.36
CA SER A 12 -2.09 17.17 -8.48
C SER A 12 -1.14 18.32 -8.83
N THR A 13 -0.18 18.08 -9.72
CA THR A 13 0.88 19.01 -10.11
C THR A 13 0.64 19.68 -11.47
N GLN A 14 -0.41 19.31 -12.21
CA GLN A 14 -0.69 19.91 -13.52
C GLN A 14 -1.83 20.93 -13.46
N GLY A 15 -1.52 22.13 -12.93
CA GLY A 15 -2.37 23.30 -13.13
C GLY A 15 -1.90 24.54 -12.34
N PRO A 16 -1.87 25.73 -12.95
CA PRO A 16 -1.75 26.98 -12.22
C PRO A 16 -3.11 27.31 -11.58
N GLY A 17 -3.37 26.83 -10.36
CA GLY A 17 -4.47 27.31 -9.52
C GLY A 17 -5.84 26.61 -9.66
N GLY A 18 -5.90 25.29 -9.49
CA GLY A 18 -7.16 24.53 -9.58
C GLY A 18 -8.02 24.43 -8.30
N HIS A 19 -7.68 25.10 -7.20
CA HIS A 19 -8.60 25.19 -6.05
C HIS A 19 -8.46 26.54 -5.35
N ASP A 20 -9.60 27.14 -5.01
CA ASP A 20 -9.62 28.26 -4.08
C ASP A 20 -9.17 27.76 -2.70
N PRO A 21 -8.23 28.46 -2.05
CA PRO A 21 -7.81 28.06 -0.72
C PRO A 21 -9.01 28.14 0.23
N ILE A 22 -9.28 27.05 0.97
CA ILE A 22 -10.32 27.02 2.02
C ILE A 22 -10.16 28.22 2.97
N ARG A 23 -8.91 28.62 3.23
CA ARG A 23 -8.57 29.83 3.96
C ARG A 23 -7.35 30.51 3.36
N SER A 24 -7.49 31.78 2.97
CA SER A 24 -6.38 32.59 2.44
C SER A 24 -5.19 32.61 3.40
N GLY A 25 -3.98 32.45 2.86
CA GLY A 25 -2.72 32.41 3.62
C GLY A 25 -2.37 31.06 4.24
N TYR A 26 -3.17 30.01 4.03
CA TYR A 26 -2.91 28.66 4.56
C TYR A 26 -2.74 27.63 3.45
N ARG A 27 -1.84 26.65 3.67
CA ARG A 27 -1.72 25.47 2.82
C ARG A 27 -2.61 24.36 3.36
N THR A 28 -3.66 24.01 2.63
CA THR A 28 -4.52 22.87 2.95
C THR A 28 -3.93 21.60 2.36
N SER A 29 -3.81 20.55 3.18
CA SER A 29 -3.54 19.19 2.71
C SER A 29 -4.69 18.26 3.08
N PHE A 30 -5.03 17.37 2.15
CA PHE A 30 -5.98 16.28 2.37
C PHE A 30 -5.26 14.97 2.09
N ASN A 31 -5.29 14.04 3.05
CA ASN A 31 -4.60 12.77 2.94
C ASN A 31 -5.61 11.63 3.06
N LEU A 32 -5.58 10.72 2.09
CA LEU A 32 -6.31 9.47 2.13
C LEU A 32 -5.31 8.36 2.50
N TRP A 33 -5.57 7.69 3.61
CA TRP A 33 -4.72 6.61 4.11
C TRP A 33 -5.42 5.27 3.90
N CYS A 34 -4.71 4.30 3.33
CA CYS A 34 -5.18 2.92 3.35
C CYS A 34 -4.97 2.36 4.76
N MET A 35 -6.07 1.98 5.43
CA MET A 35 -6.04 1.38 6.77
C MET A 35 -6.14 -0.16 6.72
N CYS A 36 -6.08 -0.76 5.53
CA CYS A 36 -6.19 -2.21 5.33
C CYS A 36 -5.00 -2.72 4.51
N PRO A 37 -3.89 -3.12 5.16
CA PRO A 37 -2.69 -3.56 4.46
C PRO A 37 -2.89 -4.86 3.66
N GLU A 38 -3.82 -5.73 4.07
CA GLU A 38 -4.23 -6.94 3.33
C GLU A 38 -4.64 -6.64 1.87
N LEU A 39 -5.39 -5.55 1.64
CA LEU A 39 -5.87 -5.19 0.30
C LEU A 39 -4.71 -4.88 -0.65
N ALA A 40 -3.77 -4.05 -0.18
CA ALA A 40 -2.60 -3.68 -0.97
C ALA A 40 -1.66 -4.88 -1.19
N PHE A 41 -1.51 -5.75 -0.18
CA PHE A 41 -0.66 -6.92 -0.28
C PHE A 41 -1.23 -7.94 -1.29
N THR A 42 -2.53 -8.23 -1.21
CA THR A 42 -3.19 -9.18 -2.12
C THR A 42 -3.13 -8.72 -3.57
N ASP A 43 -3.37 -7.43 -3.81
CA ASP A 43 -3.29 -6.84 -5.16
C ASP A 43 -1.87 -6.95 -5.72
N ALA A 44 -0.87 -6.48 -4.96
CA ALA A 44 0.53 -6.45 -5.38
C ALA A 44 1.14 -7.82 -5.70
N PHE A 45 0.65 -8.89 -5.06
CA PHE A 45 1.19 -10.24 -5.20
C PHE A 45 0.20 -11.26 -5.76
N SER A 46 -0.91 -10.80 -6.35
CA SER A 46 -1.98 -11.64 -6.92
C SER A 46 -1.48 -12.67 -7.95
N GLU A 47 -0.51 -12.28 -8.78
CA GLU A 47 0.08 -13.13 -9.82
C GLU A 47 1.29 -13.96 -9.33
N CYS A 48 1.68 -13.83 -8.06
CA CYS A 48 2.80 -14.60 -7.51
C CYS A 48 2.37 -16.01 -7.12
N ARG A 49 3.08 -17.03 -7.63
CA ARG A 49 2.88 -18.42 -7.18
C ARG A 49 3.24 -18.62 -5.69
N SER A 50 4.23 -17.89 -5.19
CA SER A 50 4.71 -18.02 -3.81
C SER A 50 5.42 -16.76 -3.35
N ILE A 51 5.25 -16.40 -2.07
CA ILE A 51 5.87 -15.23 -1.45
C ILE A 51 6.68 -15.71 -0.24
N ILE A 52 7.93 -15.26 -0.14
CA ILE A 52 8.80 -15.53 1.01
C ILE A 52 9.04 -14.22 1.75
N LEU A 53 8.58 -14.15 3.00
CA LEU A 53 8.82 -13.02 3.88
C LEU A 53 10.03 -13.33 4.77
N ALA A 54 11.12 -12.59 4.59
CA ALA A 54 12.34 -12.74 5.37
C ALA A 54 12.65 -11.46 6.14
N SER A 55 12.81 -11.54 7.46
CA SER A 55 13.17 -10.42 8.31
C SER A 55 13.84 -10.88 9.59
N GLY A 56 14.78 -10.08 10.09
CA GLY A 56 15.43 -10.30 11.38
C GLY A 56 14.63 -9.80 12.58
N THR A 57 13.53 -9.07 12.38
CA THR A 57 12.78 -8.37 13.46
C THR A 57 11.29 -8.71 13.49
N LEU A 58 10.82 -9.67 12.69
CA LEU A 58 9.39 -10.03 12.62
C LEU A 58 8.87 -10.85 13.81
N CYS A 59 9.60 -10.94 14.92
CA CYS A 59 9.13 -11.68 16.09
C CYS A 59 8.37 -10.74 17.05
N PRO A 60 7.11 -11.04 17.42
CA PRO A 60 6.26 -12.18 17.03
C PRO A 60 5.53 -11.98 15.69
N VAL A 61 5.35 -13.08 14.93
CA VAL A 61 4.87 -13.05 13.52
C VAL A 61 3.34 -12.95 13.43
N GLU A 62 2.65 -13.18 14.55
CA GLU A 62 1.19 -13.28 14.68
C GLU A 62 0.50 -11.97 14.30
N THR A 63 1.06 -10.83 14.70
CA THR A 63 0.55 -9.52 14.32
C THR A 63 0.62 -9.33 12.81
N LEU A 64 1.75 -9.67 12.19
CA LEU A 64 1.92 -9.55 10.74
C LEU A 64 0.93 -10.43 9.98
N LYS A 65 0.72 -11.68 10.43
CA LYS A 65 -0.27 -12.59 9.81
C LYS A 65 -1.67 -11.98 9.82
N THR A 66 -2.05 -11.39 10.94
CA THR A 66 -3.38 -10.78 11.13
C THR A 66 -3.56 -9.56 10.25
N GLU A 67 -2.57 -8.66 10.22
CA GLU A 67 -2.60 -7.44 9.39
C GLU A 67 -2.65 -7.75 7.89
N LEU A 68 -1.96 -8.80 7.44
CA LEU A 68 -1.94 -9.18 6.03
C LEU A 68 -3.11 -10.08 5.62
N GLY A 69 -3.93 -10.57 6.56
CA GLY A 69 -5.01 -11.53 6.27
C GLY A 69 -4.53 -12.90 5.78
N LEU A 70 -3.28 -13.29 6.07
CA LEU A 70 -2.63 -14.46 5.48
C LEU A 70 -2.52 -15.64 6.45
N LYS A 71 -2.59 -16.85 5.89
CA LYS A 71 -2.16 -18.08 6.56
C LYS A 71 -0.73 -18.42 6.16
N PHE A 72 0.20 -18.37 7.10
CA PHE A 72 1.59 -18.76 6.85
C PHE A 72 1.74 -20.28 6.95
N HIS A 73 1.87 -20.94 5.79
CA HIS A 73 1.97 -22.40 5.69
C HIS A 73 3.27 -22.97 6.26
N SER A 74 4.37 -22.23 6.17
CA SER A 74 5.67 -22.63 6.70
C SER A 74 6.36 -21.45 7.37
N GLN A 75 6.93 -21.66 8.55
CA GLN A 75 7.62 -20.65 9.33
C GLN A 75 8.93 -21.23 9.84
N VAL A 76 10.03 -20.50 9.64
CA VAL A 76 11.36 -20.90 10.10
C VAL A 76 11.90 -19.78 10.97
N TYR A 77 12.30 -20.12 12.20
CA TYR A 77 12.90 -19.20 13.15
C TYR A 77 14.40 -19.50 13.23
N SER A 78 15.23 -18.53 12.85
CA SER A 78 16.68 -18.62 13.04
C SER A 78 17.05 -18.06 14.41
N TRP A 79 17.06 -18.90 15.44
CA TRP A 79 17.61 -18.54 16.75
C TRP A 79 19.13 -18.63 16.67
N LYS A 80 19.80 -17.48 16.64
CA LYS A 80 21.27 -17.44 16.78
C LYS A 80 21.56 -17.47 18.29
N MET A 81 22.14 -18.60 18.74
CA MET A 81 22.73 -18.79 20.07
C MET A 81 23.95 -17.88 20.24
#